data_AF-A0AAD5N6A1-F1
#
_entry.id   AF-A0AAD5N6A1-F1
#
_cell.length_a   1.000
_cell.length_b   1.000
_cell.length_c   1.000
_cell.angle_alpha   90.00
_cell.angle_beta   90.00
_cell.angle_gamma   90.00
#
_symmetry.space_group_name_H-M   'P 1'
#
loop_
_entity.id
_entity.type
_entity.pdbx_description
1 polymer ?
#
loop_
_entity_poly.entity_id
_entity_poly.type
_entity_poly.pdbx_seq_one_letter_code
_entity_poly.pdbx_strand_id
1 'polypeptide(L)' 'MQDDKVNCATPAAPMMIEAIPLNHTTISGTLRTTNFIMANWSREMWQNVVNRAVRMMLAASPFASHFSSALATVN' A
#
# COMPACT_ATOMS: atom_id res chain seq x y z
N MET A 1 -30.24 2.68 45.79
CA MET A 1 -29.64 3.31 44.60
C MET A 1 -29.04 2.19 43.78
N GLN A 2 -29.75 1.76 42.74
CA GLN A 2 -29.32 0.72 41.83
C GLN A 2 -28.59 1.40 40.67
N ASP A 3 -27.34 1.06 40.44
CA ASP A 3 -26.53 1.56 39.33
C ASP A 3 -27.09 1.06 37.99
N ASP A 4 -27.77 1.95 37.27
CA ASP A 4 -28.10 1.77 35.85
C ASP A 4 -26.83 1.92 35.01
N LYS A 5 -26.06 0.82 34.89
CA LYS A 5 -25.01 0.67 33.87
C LYS A 5 -25.68 0.71 32.50
N VAL A 6 -25.74 1.90 31.89
CA VAL A 6 -26.03 2.05 30.45
C VAL A 6 -25.00 1.22 29.69
N ASN A 7 -25.48 0.08 29.19
CA ASN A 7 -24.73 -0.88 28.43
C ASN A 7 -24.53 -0.35 27.00
N CYS A 8 -23.35 0.21 26.71
CA CYS A 8 -22.93 0.51 25.34
C CYS A 8 -22.48 -0.74 24.56
N ALA A 9 -23.01 -1.91 24.85
CA ALA A 9 -22.84 -3.09 24.00
C ALA A 9 -24.00 -3.17 23.01
N THR A 10 -24.00 -2.29 22.02
CA THR A 10 -24.53 -2.68 20.71
C THR A 10 -23.65 -3.84 20.25
N PRO A 11 -24.19 -5.06 20.00
CA PRO A 11 -23.39 -6.08 19.37
C PRO A 11 -23.03 -5.53 18.00
N ALA A 12 -21.75 -5.18 17.82
CA ALA A 12 -21.21 -4.87 16.52
C ALA A 12 -21.58 -6.04 15.62
N ALA A 13 -22.46 -5.80 14.66
CA ALA A 13 -22.68 -6.75 13.58
C ALA A 13 -21.30 -7.19 13.10
N PRO A 14 -21.04 -8.50 12.94
CA PRO A 14 -19.75 -8.96 12.47
C PRO A 14 -19.49 -8.23 11.16
N MET A 15 -18.56 -7.28 11.21
CA MET A 15 -18.09 -6.58 10.03
C MET A 15 -17.51 -7.70 9.18
N MET A 16 -18.24 -8.15 8.15
CA MET A 16 -17.67 -8.97 7.10
C MET A 16 -16.65 -8.05 6.42
N ILE A 17 -15.45 -8.00 7.01
CA ILE A 17 -14.28 -7.38 6.40
C ILE A 17 -13.89 -8.38 5.32
N GLU A 18 -14.61 -8.30 4.20
CA GLU A 18 -14.26 -9.03 3.00
C GLU A 18 -12.88 -8.54 2.57
N ALA A 19 -12.01 -9.47 2.16
CA ALA A 19 -10.67 -9.12 1.73
C ALA A 19 -10.76 -8.16 0.53
N ILE A 20 -10.03 -7.05 0.59
CA ILE A 20 -10.02 -6.07 -0.49
C ILE A 20 -9.52 -6.77 -1.77
N PRO A 21 -10.30 -6.75 -2.86
CA PRO A 21 -9.90 -7.34 -4.14
C PRO A 21 -8.53 -6.82 -4.64
N LEU A 22 -7.72 -7.70 -5.23
CA LEU A 22 -6.33 -7.41 -5.62
C LEU A 22 -6.19 -6.27 -6.62
N ASN A 23 -7.19 -6.08 -7.48
CA ASN A 23 -7.25 -4.98 -8.44
C ASN A 23 -7.32 -3.61 -7.76
N HIS A 24 -7.78 -3.52 -6.51
CA HIS A 24 -7.83 -2.26 -5.75
C HIS A 24 -6.55 -2.00 -4.94
N THR A 25 -5.66 -2.99 -4.81
CA THR A 25 -4.40 -2.90 -4.08
C THR A 25 -3.17 -2.96 -4.99
N THR A 26 -3.36 -3.11 -6.30
CA THR A 26 -2.28 -3.25 -7.28
C THR A 26 -2.22 -2.05 -8.22
N ILE A 27 -1.03 -1.45 -8.34
CA ILE A 27 -0.73 -0.42 -9.33
C ILE A 27 0.35 -0.99 -10.25
N SER A 28 0.14 -0.90 -11.55
CA SER A 28 1.12 -1.31 -12.56
C SER A 28 1.35 -0.18 -13.56
N GLY A 29 2.50 -0.19 -14.22
CA GLY A 29 2.87 0.84 -15.17
C GLY A 29 4.18 0.53 -15.86
N THR A 30 4.60 1.44 -16.74
CA THR A 30 5.86 1.30 -17.48
C THR A 30 6.74 2.51 -17.19
N LEU A 31 7.98 2.25 -16.78
CA LEU A 31 9.00 3.28 -16.62
C LEU A 31 9.79 3.38 -17.92
N ARG A 32 9.80 4.57 -18.52
CA ARG A 32 10.58 4.85 -19.72
C ARG A 32 11.71 5.80 -19.37
N THR A 33 12.94 5.37 -19.65
CA THR A 33 14.14 6.20 -19.49
C THR A 33 14.63 6.67 -20.85
N THR A 34 15.13 7.91 -20.89
CA THR A 34 15.89 8.45 -22.04
C THR A 34 17.40 8.34 -21.82
N ASN A 35 17.83 8.02 -20.60
CA ASN A 35 19.22 7.85 -20.25
C ASN A 35 19.70 6.44 -20.61
N PHE A 36 20.70 6.35 -21.50
CA PHE A 36 21.25 5.08 -21.98
C PHE A 36 21.89 4.24 -20.87
N ILE A 37 22.48 4.85 -19.84
CA ILE A 37 23.08 4.11 -18.72
C ILE A 37 21.96 3.38 -17.96
N MET A 38 20.87 4.07 -17.65
CA MET A 38 19.72 3.47 -16.97
C MET A 38 18.99 2.42 -17.81
N ALA A 39 19.02 2.55 -19.15
CA ALA A 39 18.45 1.55 -20.04
C ALA A 39 19.20 0.21 -19.99
N ASN A 40 20.49 0.23 -19.63
CA ASN A 40 21.34 -0.96 -19.50
C ASN A 40 21.40 -1.50 -18.07
N TRP A 41 20.67 -0.91 -17.14
CA TRP A 41 20.61 -1.41 -15.77
C TRP A 41 19.98 -2.79 -15.70
N SER A 42 20.53 -3.63 -14.83
CA SER A 42 19.93 -4.92 -14.53
C SER A 42 18.58 -4.74 -13.82
N ARG A 43 17.78 -5.79 -13.81
CA ARG A 43 16.51 -5.81 -13.07
C ARG A 43 16.69 -5.46 -11.59
N GLU A 44 17.76 -5.95 -10.97
CA GLU A 44 18.08 -5.69 -9.56
C GLU A 44 18.36 -4.21 -9.29
N MET A 45 19.05 -3.53 -10.21
CA MET A 45 19.28 -2.09 -10.13
C MET A 45 17.97 -1.31 -10.22
N TRP A 46 17.10 -1.67 -11.17
CA TRP A 46 15.76 -1.08 -11.27
C TRP A 46 14.91 -1.37 -10.03
N GLN A 47 14.98 -2.58 -9.50
CA GLN A 47 14.26 -2.98 -8.29
C GLN A 47 14.68 -2.10 -7.09
N ASN A 48 15.95 -1.75 -6.96
CA ASN A 48 16.42 -0.83 -5.91
C ASN A 48 15.80 0.56 -6.03
N VAL A 49 15.71 1.10 -7.25
CA VAL A 49 15.10 2.42 -7.50
C VAL A 49 13.61 2.39 -7.16
N VAL A 50 12.88 1.37 -7.62
CA VAL A 50 11.44 1.27 -7.37
C VAL A 50 11.16 1.01 -5.89
N ASN A 51 11.97 0.18 -5.21
CA ASN A 51 11.87 -0.02 -3.75
C ASN A 51 12.03 1.29 -2.98
N ARG A 52 12.97 2.15 -3.41
CA ARG A 52 13.14 3.48 -2.81
C ARG A 52 11.93 4.37 -3.09
N ALA A 53 11.38 4.33 -4.30
CA ALA A 53 10.17 5.07 -4.64
C ALA A 53 8.98 4.65 -3.76
N VAL A 54 8.76 3.35 -3.56
CA VAL A 54 7.71 2.83 -2.67
C VAL A 54 7.88 3.32 -1.23
N ARG A 55 9.10 3.25 -0.69
CA ARG A 55 9.38 3.77 0.66
C ARG A 55 9.09 5.26 0.78
N MET A 56 9.48 6.05 -0.22
CA MET A 56 9.17 7.48 -0.25
C MET A 56 7.67 7.74 -0.38
N MET A 57 6.96 6.95 -1.19
CA MET A 57 5.51 7.05 -1.30
C MET A 57 4.81 6.75 0.03
N LEU A 58 5.25 5.72 0.77
CA LEU A 58 4.74 5.40 2.10
C LEU A 58 5.11 6.46 3.16
N ALA A 59 6.23 7.16 3.01
CA ALA A 59 6.68 8.14 4.00
C ALA A 59 6.11 9.55 3.77
N ALA A 60 5.83 9.93 2.52
CA ALA A 60 5.58 11.32 2.15
C ALA A 60 4.23 11.57 1.46
N SER A 61 3.53 10.53 1.00
CA SER A 61 2.32 10.71 0.21
C SER A 61 1.05 10.76 1.07
N PRO A 62 0.06 11.62 0.75
CA PRO A 62 -1.27 11.52 1.33
C PRO A 62 -1.96 10.18 1.04
N PHE A 63 -1.48 9.43 0.04
CA PHE A 63 -1.93 8.06 -0.22
C PHE A 63 -1.44 7.05 0.83
N ALA A 64 -0.34 7.32 1.54
CA ALA A 64 0.22 6.40 2.53
C ALA A 64 -0.71 6.13 3.71
N SER A 65 -1.61 7.07 4.04
CA SER A 65 -2.59 6.90 5.11
C SER A 65 -3.56 5.74 4.86
N HIS A 66 -3.71 5.32 3.60
CA HIS A 66 -4.60 4.23 3.19
C HIS A 66 -3.88 2.88 3.05
N PHE A 67 -2.54 2.84 3.14
CA PHE A 67 -1.75 1.63 2.95
C PHE A 67 -0.76 1.43 4.11
N SER A 68 -0.90 0.33 4.84
CA SER A 68 0.04 -0.04 5.92
C SER A 68 1.39 -0.54 5.40
N SER A 69 1.40 -1.12 4.20
CA SER A 69 2.60 -1.62 3.53
C SER A 69 2.40 -1.66 2.01
N ALA A 70 3.50 -1.64 1.26
CA ALA A 70 3.50 -1.79 -0.18
C ALA A 70 4.78 -2.51 -0.64
N LEU A 71 4.66 -3.28 -1.72
CA LEU A 71 5.76 -3.98 -2.37
C LEU A 71 5.71 -3.65 -3.86
N ALA A 72 6.88 -3.54 -4.48
CA ALA A 72 6.99 -3.36 -5.92
C ALA A 72 7.82 -4.47 -6.54
N THR A 73 7.57 -4.71 -7.82
CA THR A 73 8.26 -5.75 -8.59
C THR A 73 8.56 -5.20 -9.98
N VAL A 74 9.77 -5.45 -10.48
CA VAL A 74 10.16 -5.13 -11.86
C VAL A 74 10.02 -6.42 -12.69
N ASN A 75 9.19 -6.35 -13.74
CA ASN A 75 8.88 -7.48 -14.64
C ASN A 75 9.71 -7.52 -15.91
#